data_AF-A0A0C2CFH3-F1
#
_entry.id   AF-A0A0C2CFH3-F1
#
_cell.length_a   1.000
_cell.length_b   1.000
_cell.length_c   1.000
_cell.angle_alpha   90.00
_cell.angle_beta   90.00
_cell.angle_gamma   90.00
#
_symmetry.space_group_name_H-M   'P 1'
#
loop_
_entity.id
_entity.type
_entity.pdbx_description
1 polymer ?
#
loop_
_entity_poly.entity_id
_entity_poly.type
_entity_poly.pdbx_seq_one_letter_code
_entity_poly.pdbx_strand_id
1 'polypeptide(L)'
;MSFANGAVHGTGDSYEPTEQPSSGRVLAIAGCTNSGKTTIAKILTKMFEEEGATVAVIHQDEFYYTKEKVEKTYRKSGTSPGFFYNYDTRSAVDHEKMISAITAVG
;
A
#
# COMPACT_ATOMS: atom_id res chain seq x y z
N MET A 1 19.92 14.42 -36.98
CA MET A 1 19.27 15.63 -37.52
C MET A 1 19.21 16.66 -36.43
N SER A 2 19.64 17.87 -36.77
CA SER A 2 19.93 18.98 -35.87
C SER A 2 18.69 19.85 -35.68
N PHE A 3 18.46 20.36 -34.48
CA PHE A 3 17.74 21.61 -34.29
C PHE A 3 18.61 22.53 -33.43
N ALA A 4 18.90 23.69 -34.00
CA ALA A 4 19.87 24.66 -33.53
C ALA A 4 19.25 25.67 -32.54
N ASN A 5 20.07 26.05 -31.56
CA ASN A 5 20.23 27.35 -30.91
C ASN A 5 19.04 28.31 -30.79
N GLY A 6 18.66 28.55 -29.53
CA GLY A 6 18.21 29.87 -29.06
C GLY A 6 19.04 30.27 -27.85
N ALA A 7 20.08 31.08 -28.06
CA ALA A 7 20.82 31.72 -26.97
C ALA A 7 20.03 32.94 -26.50
N VAL A 8 19.63 32.97 -25.24
CA VAL A 8 19.25 34.19 -24.53
C VAL A 8 20.16 34.31 -23.31
N HIS A 9 21.01 35.33 -23.33
CA HIS A 9 21.90 35.71 -22.24
C HIS A 9 21.13 36.69 -21.35
N GLY A 10 21.02 36.41 -20.06
CA GLY A 10 20.34 37.31 -19.12
C GLY A 10 20.25 36.76 -17.71
N THR A 11 21.25 37.12 -16.91
CA THR A 11 21.24 37.37 -15.45
C THR A 11 20.69 36.30 -14.51
N GLY A 12 21.56 35.85 -13.61
CA GLY A 12 21.32 34.79 -12.64
C GLY A 12 20.11 35.02 -11.76
N ASP A 13 19.16 34.10 -11.88
CA ASP A 13 18.29 33.70 -10.80
C ASP A 13 18.81 32.36 -10.27
N SER A 14 18.98 32.31 -8.95
CA SER A 14 19.33 31.12 -8.19
C SER A 14 18.51 29.93 -8.67
N TYR A 15 19.21 28.84 -9.03
CA TYR A 15 18.61 27.52 -9.12
C TYR A 15 18.10 27.15 -7.73
N GLU A 16 16.89 27.58 -7.40
CA GLU A 16 16.05 26.92 -6.40
C GLU A 16 15.83 25.51 -6.94
N PRO A 17 16.34 24.45 -6.29
CA PRO A 17 15.96 23.11 -6.66
C PRO A 17 14.45 23.03 -6.43
N THR A 18 13.68 23.06 -7.51
CA THR A 18 12.26 22.73 -7.44
C THR A 18 12.21 21.30 -6.91
N GLU A 19 11.84 21.14 -5.63
CA GLU A 19 11.58 19.85 -5.01
C GLU A 19 10.61 19.11 -5.92
N GLN A 20 11.14 18.21 -6.74
CA GLN A 20 10.30 17.27 -7.46
C GLN A 20 9.53 16.52 -6.38
N PRO A 21 8.18 16.43 -6.47
CA PRO A 21 7.46 15.58 -5.54
C PRO A 21 8.07 14.19 -5.65
N SER A 22 8.54 13.64 -4.53
CA SER A 22 9.08 12.29 -4.47
C SER A 22 7.97 11.34 -4.91
N SER A 23 7.92 11.00 -6.20
CA SER A 23 6.82 10.20 -6.72
C SER A 23 7.01 8.75 -6.27
N GLY A 24 6.29 8.35 -5.23
CA GLY A 24 6.17 6.94 -4.83
C GLY A 24 5.38 6.12 -5.86
N ARG A 25 5.71 4.85 -6.02
CA ARG A 25 4.91 3.88 -6.79
C ARG A 25 4.28 2.88 -5.85
N VAL A 26 2.98 2.63 -6.02
CA VAL A 26 2.24 1.65 -5.22
C VAL A 26 2.01 0.37 -6.04
N LEU A 27 2.43 -0.76 -5.50
CA LEU A 27 2.18 -2.10 -6.05
C LEU A 27 1.26 -2.88 -5.10
N ALA A 28 0.04 -3.17 -5.55
CA ALA A 28 -0.92 -3.96 -4.79
C ALA A 28 -0.84 -5.46 -5.14
N ILE A 29 -0.81 -6.33 -4.14
CA ILE A 29 -0.78 -7.80 -4.29
C ILE A 29 -2.04 -8.38 -3.66
N ALA A 30 -2.94 -8.91 -4.49
CA ALA A 30 -4.24 -9.45 -4.07
C ALA A 30 -4.40 -10.94 -4.42
N GLY A 31 -5.31 -11.63 -3.74
CA GLY A 31 -5.55 -13.07 -3.88
C GLY A 31 -6.07 -13.74 -2.61
N CYS A 32 -6.48 -15.01 -2.70
CA CYS A 32 -7.05 -15.77 -1.59
C CYS A 32 -6.05 -16.01 -0.44
N THR A 33 -6.54 -16.33 0.75
CA THR A 33 -5.70 -16.76 1.88
C THR A 33 -4.85 -17.96 1.47
N ASN A 34 -3.59 -18.00 1.92
CA ASN A 34 -2.58 -19.03 1.57
C ASN A 34 -2.14 -19.08 0.09
N SER A 35 -2.53 -18.13 -0.76
CA SER A 35 -2.10 -18.11 -2.18
C SER A 35 -0.64 -17.67 -2.42
N GLY A 36 0.13 -17.40 -1.37
CA GLY A 36 1.53 -16.98 -1.47
C GLY A 36 1.78 -15.46 -1.57
N LYS A 37 0.76 -14.61 -1.35
CA LYS A 37 0.90 -13.13 -1.41
C LYS A 37 2.05 -12.59 -0.57
N THR A 38 2.13 -13.03 0.69
CA THR A 38 3.19 -12.61 1.61
C THR A 38 4.56 -13.09 1.16
N THR A 39 4.63 -14.25 0.49
CA THR A 39 5.90 -14.77 -0.05
C THR A 39 6.39 -13.93 -1.21
N ILE A 40 5.52 -13.64 -2.20
CA ILE A 40 5.90 -12.83 -3.36
C ILE A 40 6.21 -11.38 -2.96
N ALA A 41 5.49 -10.81 -1.98
CA ALA A 41 5.77 -9.48 -1.45
C ALA A 41 7.22 -9.40 -0.91
N LYS A 42 7.64 -10.38 -0.10
CA LYS A 42 9.01 -10.43 0.45
C LYS A 42 10.08 -10.56 -0.63
N ILE A 43 9.82 -11.37 -1.66
CA ILE A 43 10.75 -11.55 -2.78
C ILE A 43 10.91 -10.22 -3.54
N LEU A 44 9.80 -9.56 -3.87
CA LEU A 44 9.82 -8.29 -4.59
C LEU A 44 10.48 -7.17 -3.78
N THR A 45 10.18 -7.07 -2.47
CA THR A 45 10.85 -6.13 -1.57
C THR A 45 12.36 -6.29 -1.63
N LYS A 46 12.85 -7.52 -1.47
CA LYS A 46 14.28 -7.81 -1.53
C LYS A 46 14.88 -7.43 -2.89
N MET A 47 14.21 -7.79 -3.99
CA MET A 47 14.69 -7.45 -5.34
C MET A 47 14.79 -5.94 -5.57
N PHE A 48 13.78 -5.17 -5.14
CA PHE A 48 13.79 -3.72 -5.28
C PHE A 48 14.84 -3.05 -4.38
N GLU A 49 15.03 -3.53 -3.16
CA GLU A 49 16.08 -3.05 -2.26
C GLU A 49 17.48 -3.34 -2.83
N GLU A 50 17.69 -4.51 -3.45
CA GLU A 50 18.94 -4.87 -4.15
C GLU A 50 19.22 -3.95 -5.35
N GLU A 51 18.18 -3.44 -6.02
CA GLU A 51 18.29 -2.42 -7.08
C GLU A 51 18.45 -0.98 -6.54
N GLY A 52 18.51 -0.80 -5.22
CA GLY A 52 18.71 0.49 -4.56
C GLY A 52 17.43 1.30 -4.34
N ALA A 53 16.25 0.71 -4.53
CA ALA A 53 14.98 1.38 -4.21
C ALA A 53 14.68 1.33 -2.72
N THR A 54 14.03 2.38 -2.20
CA THR A 54 13.40 2.34 -0.87
C THR A 54 12.03 1.68 -1.01
N VAL A 55 11.77 0.65 -0.20
CA VAL A 55 10.52 -0.11 -0.24
C VAL A 55 9.86 -0.08 1.13
N ALA A 56 8.55 0.10 1.13
CA ALA A 56 7.72 -0.10 2.30
C ALA A 56 6.64 -1.14 2.02
N VAL A 57 6.39 -2.00 3.00
CA VAL A 57 5.36 -3.04 2.92
C VAL A 57 4.25 -2.70 3.89
N ILE A 58 3.04 -2.53 3.37
CA ILE A 58 1.83 -2.27 4.14
C ILE A 58 0.94 -3.50 4.02
N HIS A 59 0.69 -4.19 5.13
CA HIS A 59 -0.11 -5.42 5.15
C HIS A 59 -1.55 -5.12 5.60
N GLN A 60 -2.56 -5.49 4.80
CA GLN A 60 -3.98 -5.23 5.12
C GLN A 60 -4.38 -5.75 6.52
N ASP A 61 -3.81 -6.89 6.95
CA ASP A 61 -4.13 -7.49 8.25
C ASP A 61 -3.83 -6.58 9.46
N GLU A 62 -2.95 -5.59 9.32
CA GLU A 62 -2.64 -4.60 10.36
C GLU A 62 -3.77 -3.56 10.56
N PHE A 63 -4.75 -3.56 9.66
CA PHE A 63 -5.87 -2.62 9.63
C PHE A 63 -7.22 -3.29 9.89
N TYR A 64 -7.26 -4.55 10.34
CA TYR A 64 -8.52 -5.13 10.81
C TYR A 64 -9.02 -4.40 12.06
N TYR A 65 -10.33 -4.17 12.13
CA TYR A 65 -10.98 -3.73 13.34
C TYR A 65 -10.89 -4.79 14.44
N THR A 66 -10.96 -4.34 15.69
CA THR A 66 -11.06 -5.26 16.83
C THR A 66 -12.40 -5.99 16.81
N LYS A 67 -12.45 -7.16 17.46
CA LYS A 67 -13.63 -8.05 17.50
C LYS A 67 -14.95 -7.35 17.86
N GLU A 68 -14.91 -6.26 18.62
CA GLU A 68 -16.09 -5.49 19.03
C GLU A 68 -16.77 -4.75 17.87
N LYS A 69 -15.99 -4.39 16.84
CA LYS A 69 -16.45 -3.62 15.67
C LYS A 69 -16.68 -4.50 14.43
N VAL A 70 -16.35 -5.78 14.51
CA VAL A 70 -16.49 -6.75 13.41
C VAL A 70 -17.81 -7.49 13.53
N GLU A 71 -18.50 -7.64 12.41
CA GLU A 71 -19.79 -8.34 12.33
C GLU A 71 -19.65 -9.81 12.76
N LYS A 72 -20.71 -10.32 13.42
CA LYS A 72 -20.80 -11.73 13.81
C LYS A 72 -21.57 -12.51 12.76
N THR A 73 -20.98 -13.59 12.28
CA THR A 73 -21.68 -14.58 11.47
C THR A 73 -22.13 -15.74 12.36
N TYR A 74 -23.42 -16.03 12.31
CA TYR A 74 -24.03 -17.10 13.10
C TYR A 74 -24.10 -18.39 12.28
N ARG A 75 -23.72 -19.52 12.88
CA ARG A 75 -23.92 -20.82 12.23
C ARG A 75 -25.41 -21.12 12.12
N LYS A 76 -25.87 -21.40 10.90
CA LYS A 76 -27.27 -21.76 10.62
C LYS A 76 -27.67 -23.15 11.10
N SER A 77 -26.74 -24.04 11.47
CA SER A 77 -27.04 -25.39 11.94
C SER A 77 -25.91 -25.95 12.80
N GLY A 78 -26.28 -26.42 13.99
CA GLY A 78 -25.42 -27.06 14.97
C GLY A 78 -26.16 -27.22 16.31
N THR A 79 -25.86 -28.26 17.07
CA THR A 79 -26.47 -28.58 18.37
C THR A 79 -26.21 -27.52 19.45
N SER A 80 -25.37 -26.52 19.16
CA SER A 80 -25.11 -25.35 20.00
C SER A 80 -25.07 -24.07 19.15
N PRO A 81 -25.61 -22.94 19.65
CA PRO A 81 -25.48 -21.64 18.99
C PRO A 81 -24.01 -21.20 19.03
N GLY A 82 -23.35 -21.22 17.87
CA GLY A 82 -22.00 -20.72 17.68
C GLY A 82 -21.99 -19.53 16.74
N PHE A 83 -21.20 -18.50 17.07
CA PHE A 83 -20.89 -17.38 16.18
C PHE A 83 -19.38 -17.26 16.00
N PHE A 84 -18.97 -16.64 14.90
CA PHE A 84 -17.59 -16.23 14.66
C PHE A 84 -17.57 -14.78 14.19
N TYR A 85 -16.45 -14.09 14.43
CA TYR A 85 -16.21 -12.75 13.90
C TYR A 85 -15.80 -12.88 12.43
N ASN A 86 -16.51 -12.18 11.56
CA ASN A 86 -16.28 -12.27 10.12
C ASN A 86 -15.20 -11.28 9.68
N TYR A 87 -13.96 -11.73 9.59
CA TYR A 87 -12.85 -10.92 9.07
C TYR A 87 -12.72 -11.00 7.53
N ASP A 88 -13.42 -11.92 6.88
CA ASP A 88 -13.37 -12.12 5.42
C ASP A 88 -14.28 -11.14 4.65
N THR A 89 -14.66 -10.02 5.26
CA THR A 89 -15.48 -8.96 4.64
C THR A 89 -14.72 -7.65 4.56
N ARG A 90 -15.01 -6.87 3.52
CA ARG A 90 -14.46 -5.53 3.34
C ARG A 90 -14.73 -4.62 4.55
N SER A 91 -15.89 -4.77 5.21
CA SER A 91 -16.27 -3.95 6.36
C SER A 91 -15.44 -4.22 7.62
N ALA A 92 -14.67 -5.32 7.66
CA ALA A 92 -13.81 -5.64 8.80
C ALA A 92 -12.50 -4.83 8.80
N VAL A 93 -12.18 -4.12 7.72
CA VAL A 93 -10.92 -3.36 7.55
C VAL A 93 -11.16 -1.87 7.72
N ASP A 94 -10.27 -1.20 8.45
CA ASP A 94 -10.19 0.25 8.59
C ASP A 94 -9.51 0.86 7.35
N HIS A 95 -10.31 1.14 6.33
CA HIS A 95 -9.82 1.69 5.05
C HIS A 95 -9.18 3.07 5.21
N GLU A 96 -9.72 3.93 6.07
CA GLU A 96 -9.20 5.28 6.29
C GLU A 96 -7.80 5.23 6.91
N LYS A 97 -7.61 4.38 7.92
CA LYS A 97 -6.30 4.16 8.53
C LYS A 97 -5.30 3.56 7.53
N MET A 98 -5.75 2.63 6.69
CA MET A 98 -4.90 2.02 5.66
C MET A 98 -4.49 3.01 4.58
N ILE A 99 -5.41 3.83 4.07
CA ILE A 99 -5.11 4.90 3.10
C ILE A 99 -4.12 5.89 3.71
N SER A 100 -4.36 6.31 4.96
CA SER A 100 -3.46 7.22 5.67
C SER A 100 -2.03 6.67 5.78
N ALA A 101 -1.90 5.36 6.06
CA ALA A 101 -0.59 4.70 6.10
C ALA A 101 0.09 4.66 4.73
N ILE A 102 -0.65 4.44 3.64
CA ILE A 102 -0.11 4.48 2.27
C ILE A 102 0.38 5.88 1.93
N THR A 103 -0.41 6.91 2.23
CA THR A 103 -0.08 8.31 1.93
C THR A 103 1.05 8.88 2.78
N ALA A 104 1.32 8.29 3.96
CA ALA A 104 2.42 8.73 4.82
C ALA A 104 3.80 8.25 4.34
N VAL A 105 3.84 7.32 3.39
CA VAL A 105 5.06 6.66 2.93
C VAL A 105 5.46 7.06 1.49
N GLY A 106 4.52 7.59 0.71
CA GLY A 106 4.76 8.13 -0.63
C GLY A 106 5.06 9.61 -0.59
#